data_AF-A0A9E4B770-F1
#
_entry.id   AF-A0A9E4B770-F1
#
_cell.length_a   1.000
_cell.length_b   1.000
_cell.length_c   1.000
_cell.angle_alpha   90.00
_cell.angle_beta   90.00
_cell.angle_gamma   90.00
#
_symmetry.space_group_name_H-M   'P 1'
#
loop_
_entity.id
_entity.type
_entity.pdbx_description
1 polymer ?
#
loop_
_entity_poly.entity_id
_entity_poly.type
_entity_poly.pdbx_seq_one_letter_code
_entity_poly.pdbx_strand_id
1 'polypeptide(L)'
;MAALKRIIGVVLIVIAAIVAIQTVFEPIYHTSTDDSPYSSAWDYINPLSAISIILGVIFGYIRMSRAGADSSVQEFIAGNIMFYGFMFAAIIFFWNWFGISDIGSGFTAVGHNTRSLIWIIFDAILPLLNGAMGMHLIRSSASE
;
A
#
# COMPACT_ATOMS: atom_id res chain seq x y z
N MET A 1 -8.22 -22.78 -1.19
CA MET A 1 -7.80 -21.53 -0.50
C MET A 1 -6.34 -21.17 -0.80
N ALA A 2 -5.43 -22.15 -0.82
CA ALA A 2 -4.01 -21.97 -1.20
C ALA A 2 -3.79 -21.25 -2.55
N ALA A 3 -4.45 -21.69 -3.63
CA ALA A 3 -4.31 -21.06 -4.95
C ALA A 3 -4.68 -19.56 -4.96
N LEU A 4 -5.76 -19.19 -4.25
CA LEU A 4 -6.20 -17.80 -4.12
C LEU A 4 -5.16 -16.95 -3.38
N LYS A 5 -4.63 -17.44 -2.24
CA LYS A 5 -3.55 -16.75 -1.51
C LYS A 5 -2.33 -16.54 -2.38
N ARG A 6 -1.94 -17.55 -3.16
CA ARG A 6 -0.80 -17.46 -4.09
C ARG A 6 -1.02 -16.41 -5.18
N ILE A 7 -2.19 -16.39 -5.82
CA ILE A 7 -2.54 -15.39 -6.84
C ILE A 7 -2.48 -13.99 -6.24
N ILE A 8 -3.14 -13.79 -5.09
CA ILE A 8 -3.14 -12.49 -4.41
C ILE A 8 -1.72 -12.08 -4.02
N GLY A 9 -0.91 -13.02 -3.53
CA GLY A 9 0.47 -12.73 -3.17
C GLY A 9 1.32 -12.29 -4.35
N VAL A 10 1.14 -12.91 -5.53
CA VAL A 10 1.78 -12.46 -6.77
C VAL A 10 1.29 -11.07 -7.18
N VAL A 11 -0.03 -10.82 -7.12
CA VAL A 11 -0.60 -9.51 -7.44
C VAL A 11 -0.02 -8.40 -6.56
N LEU A 12 0.10 -8.63 -5.24
CA LEU A 12 0.70 -7.66 -4.33
C LEU A 12 2.17 -7.37 -4.68
N ILE A 13 2.96 -8.40 -4.99
CA ILE A 13 4.37 -8.22 -5.39
C ILE A 13 4.47 -7.44 -6.70
N VAL A 14 3.61 -7.72 -7.69
CA VAL A 14 3.60 -6.99 -8.96
C VAL A 14 3.25 -5.52 -8.74
N ILE A 15 2.24 -5.22 -7.92
CA ILE A 15 1.88 -3.83 -7.59
C ILE A 15 3.02 -3.14 -6.83
N ALA A 16 3.69 -3.84 -5.90
CA ALA A 16 4.87 -3.31 -5.21
C ALA A 16 5.97 -2.91 -6.19
N ALA A 17 6.25 -3.76 -7.18
CA ALA A 17 7.24 -3.48 -8.21
C ALA A 17 6.83 -2.29 -9.08
N ILE A 18 5.56 -2.20 -9.50
CA ILE A 18 5.05 -1.08 -10.30
C ILE A 18 5.22 0.24 -9.54
N VAL A 19 4.76 0.31 -8.29
CA VAL A 19 4.87 1.51 -7.45
C VAL A 19 6.34 1.89 -7.25
N ALA A 20 7.20 0.94 -6.87
CA ALA A 20 8.61 1.23 -6.63
C ALA A 20 9.35 1.71 -7.90
N ILE A 21 9.09 1.08 -9.04
CA ILE A 21 9.65 1.51 -10.34
C ILE A 21 9.15 2.92 -10.66
N GLN A 22 7.84 3.15 -10.57
CA GLN A 22 7.25 4.44 -10.85
C GLN A 22 7.88 5.56 -10.02
N THR A 23 7.95 5.39 -8.70
CA THR A 23 8.53 6.39 -7.79
C THR A 23 10.00 6.70 -8.12
N VAL A 24 10.78 5.71 -8.55
CA VAL A 24 12.20 5.90 -8.91
C VAL A 24 12.37 6.56 -10.28
N PHE A 25 11.54 6.19 -11.25
CA PHE A 25 11.69 6.64 -12.63
C PHE A 25 10.93 7.93 -12.97
N GLU A 26 9.88 8.28 -12.21
CA GLU A 26 9.08 9.48 -12.46
C GLU A 26 9.91 10.76 -12.60
N PRO A 27 10.92 11.04 -11.73
CA PRO A 27 11.74 12.25 -11.86
C PRO A 27 12.52 12.37 -13.17
N ILE A 28 12.67 11.27 -13.93
CA ILE A 28 13.41 11.26 -15.20
C ILE A 28 12.56 11.81 -16.35
N TYR A 29 11.24 11.64 -16.29
CA TYR A 29 10.33 11.97 -17.41
C TYR A 29 9.18 12.90 -17.03
N HIS A 30 8.99 13.19 -15.75
CA HIS A 30 7.98 14.11 -15.25
C HIS A 30 8.57 15.03 -14.19
N THR A 31 8.16 16.29 -14.23
CA THR A 31 8.47 17.31 -13.22
C THR A 31 7.15 17.89 -12.77
N SER A 32 6.82 17.73 -11.49
CA SER A 32 5.56 18.21 -10.92
C SER A 32 5.44 19.72 -11.02
N THR A 33 4.30 20.19 -11.53
CA THR A 33 3.90 21.61 -11.57
C THR A 33 2.51 21.79 -10.95
N ASP A 34 2.07 23.03 -10.71
CA ASP A 34 0.73 23.29 -10.18
C ASP A 34 -0.37 22.74 -11.11
N ASP A 35 -0.19 22.86 -12.43
CA ASP A 35 -1.13 22.34 -13.44
C ASP A 35 -1.02 20.82 -13.68
N SER A 36 0.08 20.20 -13.26
CA SER A 36 0.37 18.78 -13.48
C SER A 36 1.16 18.26 -12.28
N PRO A 37 0.48 18.03 -11.14
CA PRO A 37 1.14 17.72 -9.88
C PRO A 37 1.76 16.31 -9.84
N TYR A 38 1.32 15.43 -10.74
CA TYR A 38 1.79 14.04 -10.85
C TYR A 38 1.73 13.56 -12.31
N SER A 39 2.51 12.54 -12.66
CA SER A 39 2.45 11.94 -14.00
C SER A 39 1.19 11.09 -14.19
N SER A 40 0.61 11.08 -15.40
CA SER A 40 -0.61 10.33 -15.73
C SER A 40 -0.55 8.83 -15.45
N ALA A 41 0.65 8.25 -15.26
CA ALA A 41 0.81 6.88 -14.80
C ALA A 41 0.10 6.64 -13.45
N TRP A 42 0.10 7.64 -12.56
CA TRP A 42 -0.54 7.55 -11.25
C TRP A 42 -2.07 7.44 -11.30
N ASP A 43 -2.71 7.86 -12.40
CA ASP A 43 -4.15 7.65 -12.61
C ASP A 43 -4.51 6.15 -12.68
N TYR A 44 -3.56 5.30 -13.09
CA TYR A 44 -3.71 3.85 -13.11
C TYR A 44 -3.13 3.19 -11.85
N ILE A 45 -2.03 3.72 -11.33
CA ILE A 45 -1.34 3.15 -10.17
C ILE A 45 -2.13 3.39 -8.88
N ASN A 46 -2.82 4.52 -8.74
CA ASN A 46 -3.61 4.81 -7.54
C ASN A 46 -4.77 3.79 -7.33
N PRO A 47 -5.62 3.48 -8.34
CA PRO A 47 -6.60 2.40 -8.20
C PRO A 47 -5.99 1.04 -7.86
N LEU A 48 -4.86 0.67 -8.48
CA LEU A 48 -4.16 -0.58 -8.15
C LEU A 48 -3.66 -0.57 -6.70
N SER A 49 -3.10 0.56 -6.26
CA SER A 49 -2.65 0.76 -4.90
C SER A 49 -3.80 0.62 -3.91
N ALA A 50 -4.95 1.24 -4.19
CA ALA A 50 -6.17 1.10 -3.39
C ALA A 50 -6.61 -0.36 -3.22
N ILE A 51 -6.64 -1.11 -4.33
CA ILE A 51 -6.96 -2.56 -4.30
C ILE A 51 -5.94 -3.31 -3.45
N SER A 52 -4.64 -3.04 -3.63
CA SER A 52 -3.59 -3.70 -2.86
C SER A 52 -3.68 -3.42 -1.36
N ILE A 53 -4.03 -2.20 -0.98
CA ILE A 53 -4.25 -1.79 0.41
C ILE A 53 -5.43 -2.56 0.99
N ILE A 54 -6.58 -2.62 0.29
CA ILE A 54 -7.76 -3.36 0.75
C ILE A 54 -7.41 -4.82 0.99
N LEU A 55 -6.74 -5.46 0.03
CA LEU A 55 -6.28 -6.85 0.18
C LEU A 55 -5.30 -6.97 1.34
N GLY A 56 -4.34 -6.06 1.47
CA GLY A 56 -3.37 -6.02 2.56
C GLY A 56 -4.01 -5.90 3.94
N VAL A 57 -5.03 -5.05 4.09
CA VAL A 57 -5.82 -4.92 5.33
C VAL A 57 -6.55 -6.22 5.64
N ILE A 58 -7.23 -6.82 4.66
CA ILE A 58 -7.99 -8.07 4.85
C ILE A 58 -7.06 -9.21 5.29
N PHE A 59 -5.99 -9.46 4.53
CA PHE A 59 -5.06 -10.55 4.85
C PHE A 59 -4.20 -10.25 6.07
N GLY A 60 -3.90 -8.97 6.34
CA GLY A 60 -3.24 -8.51 7.56
C GLY A 60 -4.10 -8.80 8.78
N TYR A 61 -5.39 -8.48 8.72
CA TYR A 61 -6.35 -8.78 9.77
C TYR A 61 -6.50 -10.29 10.00
N ILE A 62 -6.58 -11.08 8.92
CA ILE A 62 -6.65 -12.55 9.03
C ILE A 62 -5.39 -13.10 9.70
N ARG A 63 -4.20 -12.60 9.35
CA ARG A 63 -2.94 -13.02 9.99
C ARG A 63 -2.90 -12.62 11.46
N MET A 64 -3.20 -11.36 11.76
CA MET A 64 -3.23 -10.81 13.12
C MET A 64 -4.23 -11.56 14.02
N SER A 65 -5.44 -11.82 13.53
CA SER A 65 -6.49 -12.51 14.31
C SER A 65 -6.17 -13.98 14.60
N ARG A 66 -5.28 -14.61 13.83
CA ARG A 66 -4.77 -15.96 14.08
C ARG A 66 -3.59 -15.97 15.05
N ALA A 67 -2.90 -14.85 15.22
CA ALA A 67 -1.80 -14.71 16.17
C ALA A 67 -2.35 -14.52 17.60
N GLY A 68 -2.91 -15.59 18.18
CA GLY A 68 -3.44 -15.62 19.55
C GLY A 68 -2.37 -15.75 20.64
N ALA A 69 -2.80 -15.93 21.89
CA ALA A 69 -1.95 -15.95 23.09
C ALA A 69 -0.81 -17.00 23.07
N ASP A 70 -0.99 -18.10 22.33
CA ASP A 70 -0.02 -19.19 22.21
C ASP A 70 0.97 -19.00 21.05
N SER A 71 0.87 -17.89 20.31
CA SER A 71 1.74 -17.61 19.16
C SER A 71 3.13 -17.17 19.63
N SER A 72 4.15 -17.44 18.82
CA SER A 72 5.47 -16.87 19.08
C SER A 72 5.40 -15.34 19.03
N VAL A 73 6.23 -14.67 19.85
CA VAL A 73 6.33 -13.19 19.87
C VAL A 73 6.60 -12.63 18.48
N GLN A 74 7.40 -13.34 17.68
CA GLN A 74 7.73 -12.96 16.30
C GLN A 74 6.49 -12.96 15.39
N GLU A 75 5.64 -13.99 15.47
CA GLU A 75 4.43 -14.06 14.64
C GLU A 75 3.38 -13.04 15.11
N PHE A 76 3.28 -12.80 16.41
CA PHE A 76 2.43 -11.74 16.96
C PHE A 76 2.85 -10.36 16.43
N ILE A 77 4.13 -10.02 16.55
CA ILE A 77 4.67 -8.74 16.05
C ILE A 77 4.47 -8.63 14.54
N ALA A 78 4.82 -9.67 13.77
CA ALA A 78 4.69 -9.65 12.33
C ALA A 78 3.22 -9.49 11.88
N GLY A 79 2.27 -10.20 12.48
CA GLY A 79 0.85 -10.05 12.18
C GLY A 79 0.33 -8.63 12.44
N ASN A 80 0.65 -8.07 13.61
CA ASN A 80 0.24 -6.72 14.00
C ASN A 80 0.88 -5.64 13.12
N ILE A 81 2.19 -5.70 12.87
CA ILE A 81 2.89 -4.73 12.01
C ILE A 81 2.27 -4.72 10.61
N MET A 82 1.95 -5.90 10.05
CA MET A 82 1.35 -5.97 8.73
C MET A 82 -0.04 -5.33 8.71
N PHE A 83 -0.91 -5.68 9.65
CA PHE A 83 -2.25 -5.11 9.72
C PHE A 83 -2.23 -3.59 9.95
N TYR A 84 -1.54 -3.12 11.00
CA TYR A 84 -1.47 -1.70 11.31
C TYR A 84 -0.69 -0.89 10.27
N GLY A 85 0.32 -1.51 9.64
CA GLY A 85 1.03 -0.91 8.51
C GLY A 85 0.10 -0.64 7.33
N PHE A 86 -0.74 -1.62 6.94
CA PHE A 86 -1.73 -1.41 5.89
C PHE A 86 -2.84 -0.42 6.29
N MET A 87 -3.26 -0.40 7.56
CA MET A 87 -4.20 0.60 8.05
C MET A 87 -3.62 2.01 7.98
N PHE A 88 -2.36 2.18 8.38
CA PHE A 88 -1.64 3.45 8.25
C PHE A 88 -1.54 3.88 6.78
N ALA A 89 -1.11 2.96 5.90
CA ALA A 89 -1.03 3.19 4.47
C ALA A 89 -2.40 3.59 3.87
N ALA A 90 -3.49 2.92 4.29
CA ALA A 90 -4.84 3.24 3.85
C ALA A 90 -5.24 4.68 4.23
N ILE A 91 -5.02 5.06 5.49
CA ILE A 91 -5.38 6.39 5.98
C ILE A 91 -4.64 7.46 5.19
N ILE A 92 -3.31 7.36 5.08
CA ILE A 92 -2.52 8.37 4.38
C ILE A 92 -2.83 8.41 2.88
N PHE A 93 -3.04 7.25 2.25
CA PHE A 93 -3.34 7.14 0.83
C PHE A 93 -4.69 7.75 0.48
N PHE A 94 -5.77 7.29 1.11
CA PHE A 94 -7.11 7.78 0.78
C PHE A 94 -7.30 9.24 1.15
N TRP A 95 -6.71 9.68 2.27
CA TRP A 95 -6.72 11.09 2.64
C TRP A 95 -6.03 11.96 1.57
N ASN A 96 -4.86 11.53 1.09
CA ASN A 96 -4.09 12.31 0.13
C ASN A 96 -4.71 12.25 -1.27
N TRP A 97 -5.16 11.07 -1.71
CA TRP A 97 -5.76 10.84 -3.02
C TRP A 97 -7.06 11.60 -3.19
N PHE A 98 -7.99 11.52 -2.21
CA PHE A 98 -9.26 12.25 -2.29
C PHE A 98 -9.07 13.76 -2.31
N GLY A 99 -8.12 14.27 -1.54
CA GLY A 99 -7.88 15.71 -1.54
C GLY A 99 -7.14 16.24 -2.77
N ILE A 100 -6.57 15.41 -3.64
CA ILE A 100 -6.09 15.81 -4.97
C ILE A 100 -7.21 15.70 -6.01
N SER A 101 -8.13 14.74 -5.84
CA SER A 101 -9.33 14.61 -6.68
C SER A 101 -10.40 15.67 -6.40
N ASP A 102 -10.10 16.71 -5.60
CA ASP A 102 -11.05 17.71 -5.04
C ASP A 102 -12.26 17.12 -4.29
N ILE A 103 -12.23 15.83 -3.99
CA ILE A 103 -13.25 15.15 -3.20
C ILE A 103 -13.01 15.53 -1.74
N GLY A 104 -13.85 16.44 -1.23
CA GLY A 104 -13.71 16.94 0.14
C GLY A 104 -12.57 17.94 0.29
N SER A 105 -12.33 18.81 -0.71
CA SER A 105 -11.37 19.91 -0.66
C SER A 105 -11.51 20.84 0.57
N GLY A 106 -12.67 20.86 1.22
CA GLY A 106 -12.91 21.55 2.50
C GLY A 106 -12.67 20.72 3.77
N PHE A 107 -12.34 19.44 3.68
CA PHE A 107 -12.18 18.54 4.84
C PHE A 107 -10.89 18.82 5.63
N THR A 108 -9.81 19.21 4.95
CA THR A 108 -8.53 19.58 5.59
C THR A 108 -7.81 20.65 4.78
N ALA A 109 -7.57 21.83 5.37
CA ALA A 109 -6.86 22.94 4.76
C ALA A 109 -5.33 22.73 4.79
N VAL A 110 -4.83 21.86 3.91
CA VAL A 110 -3.40 21.51 3.86
C VAL A 110 -2.82 21.81 2.47
N GLY A 111 -1.67 22.46 2.44
CA GLY A 111 -1.01 22.88 1.20
C GLY A 111 -0.30 21.75 0.44
N HIS A 112 0.11 22.06 -0.80
CA HIS A 112 0.75 21.13 -1.74
C HIS A 112 2.01 20.45 -1.17
N ASN A 113 2.85 21.17 -0.42
CA ASN A 113 4.08 20.62 0.15
C ASN A 113 3.82 19.44 1.10
N THR A 114 2.78 19.53 1.94
CA THR A 114 2.43 18.45 2.86
C THR A 114 1.89 17.24 2.12
N ARG A 115 1.07 17.46 1.08
CA ARG A 115 0.54 16.38 0.23
C ARG A 115 1.65 15.65 -0.52
N SER A 116 2.63 16.39 -1.04
CA SER A 116 3.81 15.83 -1.69
C SER A 116 4.63 14.95 -0.74
N LEU A 117 4.89 15.42 0.49
CA LEU A 117 5.59 14.63 1.50
C LEU A 117 4.84 13.33 1.86
N ILE A 118 3.51 13.39 1.94
CA ILE A 118 2.70 12.20 2.23
C ILE A 118 2.77 11.18 1.09
N TRP A 119 2.80 11.62 -0.17
CA TRP A 119 3.04 10.72 -1.30
C TRP A 119 4.39 10.04 -1.23
N ILE A 120 5.46 10.78 -0.92
CA ILE A 120 6.80 10.19 -0.79
C ILE A 120 6.82 9.12 0.31
N ILE A 121 6.17 9.39 1.45
CA ILE A 121 6.07 8.41 2.55
C ILE A 121 5.28 7.18 2.10
N PHE A 122 4.16 7.39 1.41
CA PHE A 122 3.33 6.31 0.90
C PHE A 122 4.08 5.43 -0.09
N ASP A 123 4.73 6.04 -1.07
CA ASP A 123 5.50 5.39 -2.12
C ASP A 123 6.66 4.56 -1.57
N ALA A 124 7.26 4.99 -0.46
CA ALA A 124 8.30 4.23 0.23
C ALA A 124 7.73 3.03 1.01
N ILE A 125 6.55 3.18 1.61
CA ILE A 125 5.98 2.17 2.51
C ILE A 125 5.20 1.10 1.76
N LEU A 126 4.38 1.48 0.78
CA LEU A 126 3.46 0.54 0.12
C LEU A 126 4.20 -0.64 -0.55
N PRO A 127 5.30 -0.45 -1.30
CA PRO A 127 6.04 -1.56 -1.88
C PRO A 127 6.56 -2.54 -0.83
N LEU A 128 7.01 -2.05 0.32
CA LEU A 128 7.51 -2.89 1.42
C LEU A 128 6.39 -3.72 2.04
N LEU A 129 5.24 -3.10 2.31
CA LEU A 129 4.06 -3.80 2.86
C LEU A 129 3.51 -4.84 1.88
N ASN A 130 3.34 -4.45 0.62
CA ASN A 130 2.85 -5.34 -0.44
C ASN A 130 3.82 -6.50 -0.70
N GLY A 131 5.12 -6.23 -0.76
CA GLY A 131 6.15 -7.25 -0.93
C GLY A 131 6.17 -8.24 0.24
N ALA A 132 6.16 -7.73 1.47
CA ALA A 132 6.15 -8.58 2.68
C ALA A 132 4.89 -9.45 2.76
N MET A 133 3.71 -8.87 2.49
CA MET A 133 2.44 -9.61 2.52
C MET A 133 2.37 -10.63 1.40
N GLY A 134 2.75 -10.23 0.19
CA GLY A 134 2.70 -11.10 -0.96
C GLY A 134 3.60 -12.33 -0.79
N MET A 135 4.82 -12.12 -0.27
CA MET A 135 5.72 -13.22 0.06
C MET A 135 5.17 -14.12 1.16
N HIS A 136 4.54 -13.56 2.20
CA HIS A 136 3.89 -14.34 3.25
C HIS A 136 2.74 -15.19 2.70
N LEU A 137 1.89 -14.64 1.84
CA LEU A 137 0.76 -15.37 1.23
C LEU A 137 1.23 -16.51 0.32
N ILE A 138 2.29 -16.28 -0.47
CA ILE A 138 2.89 -17.34 -1.30
C ILE A 138 3.45 -18.46 -0.42
N ARG A 139 4.22 -18.12 0.62
CA ARG A 139 4.85 -19.12 1.51
C ARG A 139 3.81 -19.92 2.30
N SER A 140 2.81 -19.25 2.87
CA SER A 140 1.74 -19.92 3.63
C SER A 140 0.84 -20.80 2.77
N SER A 141 0.76 -20.53 1.46
CA SER A 141 0.03 -21.38 0.52
C SER A 141 0.75 -22.68 0.14
N ALA A 142 2.06 -22.76 0.36
CA ALA A 142 2.85 -23.97 0.08
C ALA A 142 2.91 -24.93 1.28
N SER A 143 2.55 -24.44 2.46
CA SER A 143 2.48 -25.22 3.71
C SER A 143 1.08 -25.77 4.03
N GLU A 144 0.07 -25.42 3.23
CA GLU A 144 -1.31 -25.93 3.28
C GLU A 144 -1.54 -27.00 2.19
#